data_AF-A0A5B6TW26-F1
#
_entry.id   AF-A0A5B6TW26-F1
#
_cell.length_a   1.000
_cell.length_b   1.000
_cell.length_c   1.000
_cell.angle_alpha   90.00
_cell.angle_beta   90.00
_cell.angle_gamma   90.00
#
_symmetry.space_group_name_H-M   'P 1'
#
loop_
_entity.id
_entity.type
_entity.pdbx_description
1 polymer ?
#
loop_
_entity_poly.entity_id
_entity_poly.type
_entity_poly.pdbx_seq_one_letter_code
_entity_poly.pdbx_strand_id
1 'polypeptide(L)'
;MSDKFSPDYLSARDVPPSEKVVELWGAPVIGALDRPPEYRRIVSAMPSAIRNVICVELLTWQVLNGGFRQYFWNSYGITAQGAIQGFHAMGLEMHAELTRQACALLGERFPDERLARMEIVGEAGGRGIDFNALDDAFYALEEHERDSSEAVLDAYATAALHGQWQ
;
A
#
# COMPACT_ATOMS: atom_id res chain seq x y z
N MET A 1 -13.93 10.29 -45.48
CA MET A 1 -14.53 10.19 -44.13
C MET A 1 -13.38 10.23 -43.14
N SER A 2 -13.13 11.41 -42.58
CA SER A 2 -12.13 11.63 -41.54
C SER A 2 -12.86 11.42 -40.22
N ASP A 3 -12.56 10.32 -39.54
CA ASP A 3 -13.04 10.11 -38.18
C ASP A 3 -12.05 10.82 -37.25
N LYS A 4 -12.54 11.89 -36.64
CA LYS A 4 -11.77 12.72 -35.71
C LYS A 4 -11.72 11.96 -34.40
N PHE A 5 -10.53 11.49 -34.01
CA PHE A 5 -10.24 11.23 -32.61
C PHE A 5 -10.55 12.51 -31.82
N SER A 6 -11.69 12.51 -31.11
CA SER A 6 -12.04 13.61 -30.22
C SER A 6 -11.17 13.50 -28.96
N PRO A 7 -10.49 14.57 -28.51
CA PRO A 7 -9.62 14.55 -27.33
C PRO A 7 -10.36 14.33 -26.01
N ASP A 8 -11.70 14.32 -26.03
CA ASP A 8 -12.57 14.36 -24.85
C ASP A 8 -12.77 13.00 -24.16
N TYR A 9 -12.19 11.91 -24.68
CA TYR A 9 -12.33 10.57 -24.07
C TYR A 9 -11.42 10.30 -22.86
N LEU A 10 -10.64 11.30 -22.42
CA LEU A 10 -9.71 11.17 -21.28
C LEU A 10 -9.98 12.17 -20.13
N SER A 11 -11.11 12.90 -20.15
CA SER A 11 -11.50 13.74 -19.01
C SER A 11 -12.67 13.13 -18.25
N ALA A 12 -12.51 13.04 -16.92
CA ALA A 12 -13.48 12.60 -15.91
C ALA A 12 -13.68 11.08 -15.72
N ARG A 13 -12.60 10.33 -15.41
CA ARG A 13 -12.77 9.37 -14.31
C ARG A 13 -12.57 10.17 -13.02
N ASP A 14 -13.57 10.16 -12.14
CA ASP A 14 -13.37 10.61 -10.77
C ASP A 14 -12.30 9.69 -10.18
N VAL A 15 -11.08 10.24 -10.01
CA VAL A 15 -9.98 9.53 -9.37
C VAL A 15 -10.42 9.23 -7.93
N PRO A 16 -10.38 7.97 -7.47
CA PRO A 16 -10.71 7.63 -6.09
C PRO A 16 -9.97 8.56 -5.11
N PRO A 17 -10.63 9.02 -4.04
CA PRO A 17 -9.99 9.87 -3.04
C PRO A 17 -8.62 9.37 -2.56
N SER A 18 -8.45 8.06 -2.37
CA SER A 18 -7.18 7.46 -1.96
C SER A 18 -6.08 7.62 -3.01
N GLU A 19 -6.38 7.30 -4.27
CA GLU A 19 -5.49 7.54 -5.42
C GLU A 19 -5.14 9.03 -5.53
N LYS A 20 -6.09 9.92 -5.26
CA LYS A 20 -5.86 11.37 -5.31
C LYS A 20 -4.88 11.83 -4.24
N VAL A 21 -4.90 11.23 -3.04
CA VAL A 21 -3.88 11.48 -2.02
C VAL A 21 -2.50 11.05 -2.52
N VAL A 22 -2.39 9.87 -3.16
CA VAL A 22 -1.11 9.41 -3.74
C VAL A 22 -0.63 10.33 -4.87
N GLU A 23 -1.52 10.81 -5.73
CA GLU A 23 -1.17 11.76 -6.79
C GLU A 23 -0.58 13.07 -6.22
N LEU A 24 -1.21 13.61 -5.18
CA LEU A 24 -0.82 14.90 -4.59
C LEU A 24 0.39 14.81 -3.65
N TRP A 25 0.54 13.70 -2.92
CA TRP A 25 1.49 13.58 -1.81
C TRP A 25 2.45 12.39 -1.91
N GLY A 26 2.18 11.44 -2.79
CA GLY A 26 2.89 10.16 -2.87
C GLY A 26 4.26 10.24 -3.55
N ALA A 27 4.47 11.17 -4.50
CA ALA A 27 5.71 11.29 -5.25
C ALA A 27 7.00 11.29 -4.39
N PRO A 28 7.14 12.10 -3.32
CA PRO A 28 8.31 12.04 -2.46
C PRO A 28 8.48 10.71 -1.72
N VAL A 29 7.38 10.05 -1.32
CA VAL A 29 7.41 8.74 -0.67
C VAL A 29 7.90 7.67 -1.66
N ILE A 30 7.27 7.60 -2.84
CA ILE A 30 7.60 6.63 -3.89
C ILE A 30 9.06 6.79 -4.34
N GLY A 31 9.51 8.04 -4.51
CA GLY A 31 10.89 8.32 -4.88
C GLY A 31 11.93 7.86 -3.83
N ALA A 32 11.53 7.68 -2.57
CA ALA A 32 12.43 7.36 -1.46
C ALA A 32 12.36 5.89 -1.01
N LEU A 33 11.56 5.03 -1.64
CA LEU A 33 11.33 3.65 -1.20
C LEU A 33 12.60 2.80 -1.06
N ASP A 34 13.60 3.03 -1.91
CA ASP A 34 14.92 2.37 -1.85
C ASP A 34 16.00 3.22 -1.13
N ARG A 35 15.59 4.23 -0.36
CA ARG A 35 16.47 5.14 0.40
C ARG A 35 15.98 5.26 1.85
N PRO A 36 16.16 4.23 2.71
CA PRO A 36 15.50 4.19 4.02
C PRO A 36 15.69 5.43 4.92
N PRO A 37 16.88 6.07 5.00
CA PRO A 37 17.02 7.30 5.77
C PRO A 37 16.14 8.45 5.26
N GLU A 38 15.99 8.56 3.94
CA GLU A 38 15.17 9.60 3.32
C GLU A 38 13.69 9.29 3.40
N TYR A 39 13.30 8.02 3.18
CA TYR A 39 11.94 7.54 3.42
C TYR A 39 11.49 7.92 4.83
N ARG A 40 12.29 7.55 5.85
CA ARG A 40 11.98 7.86 7.26
C ARG A 40 11.82 9.36 7.50
N ARG A 41 12.71 10.19 6.94
CA ARG A 41 12.62 11.65 7.06
C ARG A 41 11.34 12.21 6.44
N ILE A 42 10.94 11.71 5.27
CA ILE A 42 9.73 12.14 4.57
C ILE A 42 8.50 11.75 5.35
N VAL A 43 8.36 10.48 5.74
CA VAL A 43 7.17 9.99 6.45
C VAL A 43 7.05 10.54 7.88
N SER A 44 8.16 10.93 8.52
CA SER A 44 8.12 11.58 9.84
C SER A 44 7.62 13.03 9.78
N ALA A 45 7.79 13.71 8.64
CA ALA A 45 7.36 15.09 8.45
C ALA A 45 5.95 15.21 7.84
N MET A 46 5.40 14.10 7.37
CA MET A 46 4.10 14.03 6.71
C MET A 46 2.96 13.97 7.74
N PRO A 47 1.80 14.63 7.49
CA PRO A 47 0.61 14.43 8.31
C PRO A 47 0.26 12.94 8.41
N SER A 48 -0.04 12.45 9.61
CA SER A 48 -0.27 11.03 9.86
C SER A 48 -1.38 10.45 8.99
N ALA A 49 -2.50 11.16 8.83
CA ALA A 49 -3.62 10.72 7.99
C ALA A 49 -3.20 10.54 6.51
N ILE A 50 -2.44 11.49 5.96
CA ILE A 50 -1.94 11.41 4.57
C ILE A 50 -0.96 10.24 4.42
N ARG A 51 -0.04 10.08 5.38
CA ARG A 51 0.90 8.95 5.40
C ARG A 51 0.17 7.61 5.45
N ASN A 52 -0.86 7.50 6.28
CA ASN A 52 -1.64 6.28 6.47
C ASN A 52 -2.30 5.86 5.15
N VAL A 53 -2.97 6.79 4.45
CA VAL A 53 -3.58 6.53 3.13
C VAL A 53 -2.53 6.03 2.14
N ILE A 54 -1.42 6.75 1.99
CA ILE A 54 -0.37 6.37 1.03
C ILE A 54 0.18 4.97 1.34
N CYS A 55 0.46 4.66 2.60
CA CYS A 55 1.07 3.37 2.93
C CYS A 55 0.09 2.20 2.71
N VAL A 56 -1.19 2.39 3.05
CA VAL A 56 -2.24 1.39 2.79
C VAL A 56 -2.45 1.22 1.29
N GLU A 57 -2.63 2.30 0.54
CA GLU A 57 -2.85 2.27 -0.92
C GLU A 57 -1.71 1.54 -1.64
N LEU A 58 -0.45 1.87 -1.32
CA LEU A 58 0.72 1.22 -1.92
C LEU A 58 0.82 -0.26 -1.58
N LEU A 59 0.42 -0.68 -0.37
CA LEU A 59 0.37 -2.09 0.00
C LEU A 59 -0.74 -2.79 -0.81
N THR A 60 -1.96 -2.25 -0.77
CA THR A 60 -3.12 -2.83 -1.46
C THR A 60 -2.85 -2.99 -2.95
N TRP A 61 -2.27 -1.98 -3.63
CA TRP A 61 -1.88 -2.09 -5.05
C TRP A 61 -0.91 -3.23 -5.32
N GLN A 62 0.09 -3.43 -4.46
CA GLN A 62 1.10 -4.47 -4.70
C GLN A 62 0.58 -5.86 -4.36
N VAL A 63 -0.16 -6.00 -3.26
CA VAL A 63 -0.74 -7.26 -2.82
C VAL A 63 -1.83 -7.71 -3.79
N LEU A 64 -2.78 -6.84 -4.15
CA LEU A 64 -3.81 -7.19 -5.14
C LEU A 64 -3.27 -7.46 -6.55
N ASN A 65 -2.07 -6.95 -6.88
CA ASN A 65 -1.45 -7.22 -8.17
C ASN A 65 -0.59 -8.49 -8.19
N GLY A 66 0.04 -8.89 -7.08
CA GLY A 66 1.00 -9.99 -7.06
C GLY A 66 1.38 -10.56 -5.69
N GLY A 67 0.54 -10.33 -4.68
CA GLY A 67 0.69 -10.82 -3.32
C GLY A 67 1.75 -10.11 -2.49
N PHE A 68 1.86 -10.51 -1.22
CA PHE A 68 2.87 -10.05 -0.27
C PHE A 68 4.29 -10.32 -0.77
N ARG A 69 4.51 -11.39 -1.55
CA ARG A 69 5.80 -11.64 -2.19
C ARG A 69 6.20 -10.46 -3.07
N GLN A 70 5.33 -10.02 -3.98
CA GLN A 70 5.62 -8.89 -4.86
C GLN A 70 5.85 -7.61 -4.05
N TYR A 71 5.01 -7.35 -3.05
CA TYR A 71 5.13 -6.19 -2.18
C TYR A 71 6.49 -6.09 -1.48
N PHE A 72 6.96 -7.18 -0.86
CA PHE A 72 8.24 -7.18 -0.14
C PHE A 72 9.46 -7.26 -1.06
N TRP A 73 9.35 -7.95 -2.20
CA TRP A 73 10.40 -8.04 -3.21
C TRP A 73 10.63 -6.71 -3.92
N ASN A 74 9.56 -5.95 -4.15
CA ASN A 74 9.63 -4.61 -4.71
C ASN A 74 10.02 -3.58 -3.63
N SER A 75 10.25 -2.34 -4.08
CA SER A 75 10.67 -1.24 -3.21
C SER A 75 9.63 -0.90 -2.13
N TYR A 76 8.35 -1.25 -2.35
CA TYR A 76 7.23 -0.88 -1.50
C TYR A 76 7.23 -1.48 -0.11
N GLY A 77 7.88 -2.64 0.12
CA GLY A 77 7.86 -3.32 1.42
C GLY A 77 8.33 -2.48 2.62
N ILE A 78 9.10 -1.40 2.40
CA ILE A 78 9.49 -0.46 3.47
C ILE A 78 8.27 0.26 4.09
N THR A 79 7.14 0.33 3.38
CA THR A 79 5.92 1.00 3.86
C THR A 79 5.10 0.15 4.83
N ALA A 80 5.48 -1.10 5.09
CA ALA A 80 4.63 -2.08 5.77
C ALA A 80 4.20 -1.64 7.18
N GLN A 81 5.13 -1.06 7.94
CA GLN A 81 4.82 -0.53 9.28
C GLN A 81 3.85 0.66 9.21
N GLY A 82 3.98 1.50 8.18
CA GLY A 82 3.03 2.59 7.92
C GLY A 82 1.67 2.07 7.50
N ALA A 83 1.61 0.99 6.73
CA ALA A 83 0.37 0.36 6.28
C ALA A 83 -0.38 -0.27 7.46
N ILE A 84 0.31 -1.00 8.34
CA ILE A 84 -0.28 -1.55 9.59
C ILE A 84 -0.90 -0.44 10.44
N GLN A 85 -0.18 0.67 10.65
CA GLN A 85 -0.71 1.83 11.37
C GLN A 85 -1.92 2.45 10.66
N GLY A 86 -1.90 2.53 9.33
CA GLY A 86 -3.00 3.03 8.53
C GLY A 86 -4.24 2.16 8.64
N PHE A 87 -4.10 0.83 8.53
CA PHE A 87 -5.18 -0.11 8.71
C PHE A 87 -5.83 0.01 10.09
N HIS A 88 -5.04 0.10 11.17
CA HIS A 88 -5.59 0.36 12.51
C HIS A 88 -6.35 1.69 12.61
N ALA A 89 -5.80 2.76 12.03
CA ALA A 89 -6.48 4.07 12.01
C ALA A 89 -7.81 4.05 11.22
N MET A 90 -7.95 3.10 10.29
CA MET A 90 -9.14 2.88 9.47
C MET A 90 -10.10 1.83 10.09
N GLY A 91 -9.74 1.20 11.22
CA GLY A 91 -10.52 0.11 11.82
C GLY A 91 -10.44 -1.22 11.06
N LEU A 92 -9.48 -1.36 10.13
CA LEU A 92 -9.26 -2.55 9.30
C LEU A 92 -8.31 -3.53 10.00
N GLU A 93 -8.72 -4.01 11.17
CA GLU A 93 -7.88 -4.82 12.07
C GLU A 93 -7.39 -6.13 11.43
N MET A 94 -8.22 -6.77 10.59
CA MET A 94 -7.85 -8.02 9.92
C MET A 94 -6.74 -7.79 8.88
N HIS A 95 -6.80 -6.70 8.10
CA HIS A 95 -5.74 -6.33 7.15
C HIS A 95 -4.43 -5.99 7.87
N ALA A 96 -4.53 -5.28 8.99
CA ALA A 96 -3.38 -4.97 9.83
C ALA A 96 -2.70 -6.26 10.31
N GLU A 97 -3.49 -7.21 10.80
CA GLU A 97 -3.00 -8.48 11.32
C GLU A 97 -2.36 -9.37 10.24
N LEU A 98 -2.99 -9.50 9.06
CA LEU A 98 -2.40 -10.23 7.93
C LEU A 98 -1.07 -9.61 7.48
N THR A 99 -1.02 -8.28 7.39
CA THR A 99 0.22 -7.56 7.04
C THR A 99 1.30 -7.77 8.10
N ARG A 100 0.94 -7.76 9.39
CA ARG A 100 1.86 -8.01 10.50
C ARG A 100 2.41 -9.44 10.46
N GLN A 101 1.56 -10.43 10.19
CA GLN A 101 1.99 -11.83 10.01
C GLN A 101 2.94 -11.96 8.83
N ALA A 102 2.64 -11.32 7.70
CA ALA A 102 3.50 -11.31 6.53
C ALA A 102 4.88 -10.69 6.85
N CYS A 103 4.91 -9.58 7.61
CA CYS A 103 6.17 -8.98 8.08
C CYS A 103 6.98 -9.91 8.99
N ALA A 104 6.31 -10.67 9.87
CA ALA A 104 6.98 -11.57 10.81
C ALA A 104 7.72 -12.73 10.11
N LEU A 105 7.28 -13.12 8.90
CA LEU A 105 7.99 -14.12 8.09
C LEU A 105 9.37 -13.63 7.63
N LEU A 106 9.59 -12.31 7.55
CA LEU A 106 10.89 -11.72 7.21
C LEU A 106 11.85 -11.63 8.41
N GLY A 107 11.44 -12.11 9.59
CA GLY A 107 12.24 -12.17 10.81
C GLY A 107 11.82 -11.19 11.90
N GLU A 108 12.41 -11.36 13.09
CA GLU A 108 12.10 -10.56 14.28
C GLU A 108 12.34 -9.06 14.08
N ARG A 109 13.38 -8.72 13.31
CA ARG A 109 13.67 -7.34 12.90
C ARG A 109 13.38 -7.19 11.41
N PHE A 110 12.28 -6.51 11.11
CA PHE A 110 11.88 -6.23 9.73
C PHE A 110 12.97 -5.45 8.95
N PRO A 111 13.37 -5.88 7.73
CA PRO A 111 14.40 -5.19 6.95
C PRO A 111 13.85 -3.98 6.17
N ASP A 112 14.34 -2.79 6.48
CA ASP A 112 14.04 -1.58 5.71
C ASP A 112 14.64 -1.65 4.29
N GLU A 113 15.82 -2.26 4.14
CA GLU A 113 16.53 -2.36 2.87
C GLU A 113 15.88 -3.38 1.94
N ARG A 114 15.57 -2.97 0.71
CA ARG A 114 14.92 -3.84 -0.29
C ARG A 114 15.74 -5.09 -0.58
N LEU A 115 17.05 -4.97 -0.78
CA LEU A 115 17.91 -6.11 -1.09
C LEU A 115 17.90 -7.17 0.04
N ALA A 116 17.86 -6.73 1.30
CA ALA A 116 17.74 -7.64 2.43
C ALA A 116 16.38 -8.36 2.44
N ARG A 117 15.28 -7.67 2.10
CA ARG A 117 13.98 -8.32 1.93
C ARG A 117 13.98 -9.31 0.77
N MET A 118 14.58 -8.97 -0.37
CA MET A 118 14.66 -9.84 -1.54
C MET A 118 15.40 -11.15 -1.22
N GLU A 119 16.52 -11.07 -0.48
CA GLU A 119 17.27 -12.26 -0.07
C GLU A 119 16.43 -13.21 0.78
N ILE A 120 15.62 -12.66 1.70
CA ILE A 120 14.76 -13.44 2.59
C ILE A 120 13.53 -14.01 1.85
N VAL A 121 12.87 -13.17 1.03
CA VAL A 121 11.67 -13.55 0.27
C VAL A 121 12.00 -14.62 -0.78
N GLY A 122 13.14 -14.51 -1.45
CA GLY A 122 13.59 -15.44 -2.48
C GLY A 122 12.87 -15.30 -3.83
N GLU A 123 13.45 -15.89 -4.86
CA GLU A 123 12.93 -15.87 -6.24
C GLU A 123 11.59 -16.60 -6.38
N ALA A 124 10.79 -16.21 -7.37
CA ALA A 124 9.49 -16.83 -7.64
C ALA A 124 9.69 -18.29 -8.06
N GLY A 125 8.94 -19.22 -7.45
CA GLY A 125 9.09 -20.66 -7.69
C GLY A 125 10.36 -21.28 -7.09
N GLY A 126 11.14 -20.51 -6.31
CA GLY A 126 12.28 -20.99 -5.53
C GLY A 126 11.89 -21.49 -4.15
N ARG A 127 12.89 -21.80 -3.31
CA ARG A 127 12.73 -22.17 -1.88
C ARG A 127 12.53 -20.96 -0.96
N GLY A 128 11.84 -19.93 -1.45
CA GLY A 128 11.57 -18.69 -0.74
C GLY A 128 10.48 -18.81 0.32
N ILE A 129 10.09 -17.68 0.91
CA ILE A 129 8.93 -17.62 1.82
C ILE A 129 7.65 -17.92 1.04
N ASP A 130 6.80 -18.77 1.62
CA ASP A 130 5.45 -19.02 1.13
C ASP A 130 4.47 -18.04 1.78
N PHE A 131 3.88 -17.15 0.98
CA PHE A 131 2.85 -16.20 1.41
C PHE A 131 1.43 -16.62 1.01
N ASN A 132 1.24 -17.75 0.32
CA ASN A 132 -0.03 -18.08 -0.34
C ASN A 132 -1.23 -18.02 0.60
N ALA A 133 -1.10 -18.59 1.82
CA ALA A 133 -2.20 -18.57 2.79
C ALA A 133 -2.55 -17.15 3.28
N LEU A 134 -1.57 -16.23 3.33
CA LEU A 134 -1.79 -14.84 3.71
C LEU A 134 -2.37 -14.03 2.53
N ASP A 135 -1.88 -14.30 1.32
CA ASP A 135 -2.41 -13.72 0.09
C ASP A 135 -3.89 -14.11 -0.10
N ASP A 136 -4.21 -15.40 0.00
CA ASP A 136 -5.59 -15.92 -0.09
C ASP A 136 -6.50 -15.28 0.95
N ALA A 137 -6.02 -15.13 2.20
CA ALA A 137 -6.79 -14.48 3.26
C ALA A 137 -7.00 -12.98 2.99
N PHE A 138 -6.00 -12.29 2.45
CA PHE A 138 -6.12 -10.88 2.09
C PHE A 138 -7.10 -10.69 0.92
N TYR A 139 -7.02 -11.53 -0.12
CA TYR A 139 -7.94 -11.51 -1.25
C TYR A 139 -9.37 -11.80 -0.82
N ALA A 140 -9.58 -12.76 0.08
CA ALA A 140 -10.91 -13.06 0.61
C ALA A 140 -11.56 -11.86 1.34
N LEU A 141 -10.77 -11.02 2.02
CA LEU A 141 -11.28 -9.77 2.60
C LEU A 141 -11.69 -8.78 1.51
N GLU A 142 -10.87 -8.63 0.46
CA GLU A 142 -11.12 -7.67 -0.62
C GLU A 142 -12.24 -8.09 -1.58
N GLU A 143 -12.45 -9.40 -1.79
CA GLU A 143 -13.57 -9.91 -2.59
C GLU A 143 -14.92 -9.79 -1.87
N HIS A 144 -14.92 -9.78 -0.54
CA HIS A 144 -16.13 -9.64 0.24
C HIS A 144 -16.40 -8.14 0.49
N GLU A 145 -17.27 -7.53 -0.34
CA GLU A 145 -17.56 -6.08 -0.36
C GLU A 145 -17.71 -5.39 1.01
N ARG A 146 -18.24 -6.11 2.03
CA ARG A 146 -18.42 -5.56 3.38
C ARG A 146 -17.10 -5.41 4.15
N ASP A 147 -16.10 -6.22 3.83
CA ASP A 147 -14.81 -6.28 4.49
C ASP A 147 -13.68 -5.71 3.62
N SER A 148 -13.95 -5.35 2.34
CA SER A 148 -12.98 -4.70 1.48
C SER A 148 -12.51 -3.36 2.04
N SER A 149 -11.23 -3.07 1.85
CA SER A 149 -10.64 -1.82 2.32
C SER A 149 -11.03 -0.60 1.48
N GLU A 150 -11.49 -0.76 0.23
CA GLU A 150 -11.68 0.32 -0.75
C GLU A 150 -12.54 1.48 -0.20
N ALA A 151 -13.79 1.20 0.19
CA ALA A 151 -14.72 2.23 0.64
C ALA A 151 -14.27 2.94 1.94
N VAL A 152 -13.61 2.19 2.85
CA VAL A 152 -13.08 2.73 4.11
C VAL A 152 -11.87 3.62 3.84
N LEU A 153 -10.97 3.16 2.97
CA LEU A 153 -9.77 3.87 2.55
C LEU A 153 -10.13 5.17 1.84
N ASP A 154 -11.13 5.16 0.96
CA ASP A 154 -11.61 6.36 0.28
C ASP A 154 -12.28 7.35 1.23
N ALA A 155 -13.13 6.89 2.15
CA ALA A 155 -13.71 7.75 3.18
C ALA A 155 -12.62 8.40 4.05
N TYR A 156 -11.59 7.63 4.41
CA TYR A 156 -10.43 8.13 5.15
C TYR A 156 -9.55 9.06 4.29
N ALA A 157 -9.44 8.86 2.99
CA ALA A 157 -8.73 9.78 2.13
C ALA A 157 -9.49 11.10 1.96
N THR A 158 -10.81 11.06 1.80
CA THR A 158 -11.67 12.25 1.71
C THR A 158 -11.52 13.15 2.94
N ALA A 159 -11.67 12.61 4.14
CA ALA A 159 -11.52 13.43 5.34
C ALA A 159 -10.07 13.94 5.53
N ALA A 160 -9.05 13.24 4.98
CA ALA A 160 -7.65 13.70 4.97
C ALA A 160 -7.41 14.89 4.07
N LEU A 161 -8.03 14.90 2.90
CA LEU A 161 -7.98 16.03 2.00
C LEU A 161 -8.69 17.27 2.56
N HIS A 162 -9.74 17.08 3.36
CA HIS A 162 -10.49 18.19 3.98
C HIS A 162 -9.90 18.69 5.31
N GLY A 163 -8.80 18.09 5.79
CA GLY A 163 -8.20 18.45 7.09
C GLY A 163 -9.12 18.17 8.28
N GLN A 164 -10.09 17.26 8.14
CA GLN A 164 -11.11 16.96 9.14
C GLN A 164 -10.73 15.75 10.01
N TRP A 165 -9.54 15.78 10.62
CA TRP A 165 -9.14 14.73 11.57
C TRP A 165 -9.01 15.28 12.99
N GLN A 166 -9.78 14.66 13.90
CA GLN A 166 -9.66 14.82 15.35
C GLN A 166 -8.62 13.86 15.91
#